data_AF-A0A933I914-F1
#
_entry.id   AF-A0A933I914-F1
#
_cell.length_a   1.000
_cell.length_b   1.000
_cell.length_c   1.000
_cell.angle_alpha   90.00
_cell.angle_beta   90.00
_cell.angle_gamma   90.00
#
_symmetry.space_group_name_H-M   'P 1'
#
loop_
_entity.id
_entity.type
_entity.pdbx_description
1 polymer ?
#
loop_
_entity_poly.entity_id
_entity_poly.type
_entity_poly.pdbx_seq_one_letter_code
_entity_poly.pdbx_strand_id
1 'polypeptide(L)'
;MNTIFDFEQPAYKRFRDIYKERTRNVVVLVGSGLSKPAGLPDWKGLKDILIDQAYVKAKSFDIADQDAYTKKVKAISTIADYWVLFEELKEVMGEESYVAAIKHIFATADTVKIPNCYNQIWNLNIGGIITVNIDRLATRAFQETMKNSKRRIS
;
A
#
# COMPACT_ATOMS: atom_id res chain seq x y z
N MET A 1 6.83 15.93 -13.03
CA MET A 1 6.42 17.26 -12.56
C MET A 1 6.77 17.38 -11.09
N ASN A 2 7.63 18.32 -10.70
CA ASN A 2 7.81 18.68 -9.29
C ASN A 2 6.63 19.57 -8.89
N THR A 3 5.60 19.01 -8.28
CA THR A 3 4.59 19.81 -7.58
C THR A 3 5.24 20.35 -6.31
N ILE A 4 5.51 21.65 -6.28
CA ILE A 4 5.96 22.34 -5.07
C ILE A 4 4.81 22.27 -4.06
N PHE A 5 5.11 21.87 -2.82
CA PHE A 5 4.12 21.85 -1.75
C PHE A 5 3.76 23.27 -1.33
N ASP A 6 2.47 23.60 -1.37
CA ASP A 6 1.96 24.89 -0.90
C ASP A 6 1.83 24.88 0.63
N PHE A 7 2.69 25.65 1.31
CA PHE A 7 2.63 25.84 2.77
C PHE A 7 1.54 26.81 3.20
N GLU A 8 0.92 27.54 2.27
CA GLU A 8 -0.13 28.50 2.56
C GLU A 8 -1.53 27.87 2.48
N GLN A 9 -1.66 26.64 1.97
CA GLN A 9 -2.93 25.96 1.84
C GLN A 9 -3.66 25.82 3.19
N PRO A 10 -4.98 26.13 3.26
CA PRO A 10 -5.71 26.18 4.53
C PRO A 10 -5.64 24.89 5.36
N ALA A 11 -5.65 23.72 4.71
CA ALA A 11 -5.59 22.42 5.38
C ALA A 11 -4.27 22.22 6.15
N TYR A 12 -3.14 22.63 5.55
CA TYR A 12 -1.83 22.52 6.19
C TYR A 12 -1.73 23.47 7.39
N LYS A 13 -2.15 24.74 7.23
CA LYS A 13 -2.16 25.71 8.34
C LYS A 13 -2.99 25.21 9.51
N ARG A 14 -4.22 24.76 9.23
CA ARG A 14 -5.12 24.20 10.24
C ARG A 14 -4.50 23.01 10.97
N PHE A 15 -3.90 22.07 10.24
CA PHE A 15 -3.21 20.92 10.86
C PHE A 15 -2.04 21.37 11.73
N ARG A 16 -1.20 22.28 11.22
CA ARG A 16 -0.04 22.83 11.93
C ARG A 16 -0.46 23.51 13.23
N ASP A 17 -1.56 24.27 13.20
CA ASP A 17 -2.02 25.01 14.37
C ASP A 17 -2.56 24.04 15.44
N ILE A 18 -3.38 23.03 15.06
CA ILE A 18 -3.80 21.92 15.95
C ILE A 18 -2.58 21.21 16.57
N TYR A 19 -1.58 20.92 15.74
CA TYR A 19 -0.38 20.20 16.17
C TYR A 19 0.48 21.03 17.13
N LYS A 20 0.66 22.33 16.86
CA LYS A 20 1.42 23.26 17.71
C LYS A 20 0.77 23.44 19.07
N GLU A 21 -0.54 23.58 19.12
CA GLU A 21 -1.29 23.79 20.36
C GLU A 21 -1.35 22.52 21.22
N ARG A 22 -1.02 21.34 20.66
CA ARG A 22 -1.09 20.02 21.32
C ARG A 22 -2.43 19.76 22.01
N THR A 23 -3.51 20.33 21.46
CA THR A 23 -4.84 20.27 22.06
C THR A 23 -5.48 18.88 21.96
N ARG A 24 -5.00 18.04 21.02
CA ARG A 24 -5.51 16.68 20.80
C ARG A 24 -4.40 15.72 20.36
N ASN A 25 -4.56 14.45 20.72
CA ASN A 25 -3.76 13.37 20.15
C ASN A 25 -4.06 13.23 18.65
N VAL A 26 -3.03 13.29 17.82
CA VAL A 26 -3.15 13.11 16.37
C VAL A 26 -3.02 11.63 16.03
N VAL A 27 -3.95 11.10 15.24
CA VAL A 27 -3.87 9.76 14.65
C VAL A 27 -3.76 9.93 13.13
N VAL A 28 -2.85 9.19 12.50
CA VAL A 28 -2.60 9.29 11.06
C VAL A 28 -3.15 8.05 10.37
N LEU A 29 -4.04 8.23 9.39
CA LEU A 29 -4.48 7.18 8.48
C LEU A 29 -3.57 7.19 7.25
N VAL A 30 -2.93 6.05 6.95
CA VAL A 30 -2.02 5.91 5.81
C VAL A 30 -2.54 4.87 4.82
N GLY A 31 -2.33 5.15 3.54
CA GLY A 31 -2.59 4.21 2.44
C GLY A 31 -1.31 3.72 1.78
N SER A 32 -1.47 2.96 0.69
CA SER A 32 -0.38 2.23 0.02
C SER A 32 0.68 3.14 -0.60
N GLY A 33 0.32 4.41 -0.88
CA GLY A 33 1.25 5.40 -1.41
C GLY A 33 2.47 5.65 -0.52
N LEU A 34 2.34 5.45 0.80
CA LEU A 34 3.46 5.62 1.74
C LEU A 34 4.50 4.49 1.64
N SER A 35 4.10 3.34 1.11
CA SER A 35 4.95 2.16 0.92
C SER A 35 5.63 2.11 -0.45
N LYS A 36 5.19 2.95 -1.41
CA LYS A 36 5.73 3.00 -2.78
C LYS A 36 7.25 3.24 -2.85
N PRO A 37 7.87 4.12 -2.03
CA PRO A 37 9.32 4.27 -2.04
C PRO A 37 10.10 3.02 -1.59
N ALA A 38 9.44 2.05 -0.96
CA ALA A 38 10.04 0.76 -0.60
C ALA A 38 9.97 -0.26 -1.76
N GLY A 39 9.47 0.13 -2.93
CA GLY A 39 9.27 -0.76 -4.07
C GLY A 39 8.00 -1.62 -3.98
N LEU A 40 7.14 -1.38 -2.98
CA LEU A 40 5.86 -2.06 -2.86
C LEU A 40 4.80 -1.38 -3.74
N PRO A 41 3.89 -2.15 -4.37
CA PRO A 41 2.86 -1.57 -5.23
C PRO A 41 1.82 -0.78 -4.41
N ASP A 42 1.28 0.26 -5.03
CA ASP A 42 0.00 0.83 -4.59
C ASP A 42 -1.17 -0.05 -5.10
N TRP A 43 -2.41 0.24 -4.71
CA TRP A 43 -3.57 -0.55 -5.14
C TRP A 43 -3.70 -0.67 -6.67
N LYS A 44 -3.37 0.40 -7.40
CA LYS A 44 -3.37 0.39 -8.86
C LYS A 44 -2.26 -0.53 -9.38
N GLY A 45 -1.03 -0.39 -8.87
CA GLY A 45 0.09 -1.24 -9.24
C GLY A 45 -0.17 -2.71 -8.92
N LEU A 46 -0.84 -3.00 -7.79
CA LEU A 46 -1.22 -4.37 -7.42
C LEU A 46 -2.22 -4.95 -8.41
N LYS A 47 -3.25 -4.18 -8.79
CA LYS A 47 -4.21 -4.54 -9.86
C LYS A 47 -3.47 -4.86 -11.16
N ASP A 48 -2.58 -3.97 -11.61
CA ASP A 48 -1.88 -4.13 -12.88
C ASP A 48 -1.05 -5.43 -12.88
N ILE A 49 -0.31 -5.71 -11.80
CA ILE A 49 0.50 -6.94 -11.67
C ILE A 49 -0.38 -8.20 -11.66
N LEU A 50 -1.51 -8.20 -10.94
CA LEU A 50 -2.39 -9.36 -10.87
C LEU A 50 -3.09 -9.65 -12.20
N ILE A 51 -3.48 -8.60 -12.94
CA ILE A 51 -4.03 -8.73 -14.29
C ILE A 51 -2.99 -9.36 -15.22
N ASP A 52 -1.74 -8.90 -15.18
CA ASP A 52 -0.66 -9.47 -15.97
C ASP A 52 -0.45 -10.95 -15.64
N GLN A 53 -0.47 -11.32 -14.36
CA GLN A 53 -0.36 -12.71 -13.94
C GLN A 53 -1.56 -13.55 -14.37
N ALA A 54 -2.78 -12.98 -14.38
CA ALA A 54 -3.95 -13.65 -14.91
C ALA A 54 -3.80 -13.91 -16.42
N TYR A 55 -3.27 -12.95 -17.20
CA TYR A 55 -2.96 -13.18 -18.61
C TYR A 55 -1.84 -14.20 -18.84
N VAL A 56 -0.84 -14.26 -17.97
CA VAL A 56 0.19 -15.32 -18.01
C VAL A 56 -0.45 -16.68 -17.77
N LYS A 57 -1.33 -16.80 -16.77
CA LYS A 57 -2.10 -18.02 -16.51
C LYS A 57 -2.99 -18.42 -17.69
N ALA A 58 -3.57 -17.45 -18.40
CA ALA A 58 -4.38 -17.74 -19.58
C ALA A 58 -3.64 -18.56 -20.64
N LYS A 59 -2.31 -18.40 -20.75
CA LYS A 59 -1.47 -19.13 -21.73
C LYS A 59 -1.31 -20.62 -21.42
N SER A 60 -1.67 -21.08 -20.22
CA SER A 60 -1.62 -22.51 -19.88
C SER A 60 -2.88 -23.27 -20.28
N PHE A 61 -3.94 -22.58 -20.72
CA PHE A 61 -5.17 -23.22 -21.21
C PHE A 61 -5.06 -23.62 -22.68
N ASP A 62 -6.01 -24.43 -23.13
CA ASP A 62 -6.19 -24.68 -24.57
C ASP A 62 -6.68 -23.41 -25.29
N ILE A 63 -6.67 -23.43 -26.62
CA ILE A 63 -6.95 -22.23 -27.44
C ILE A 63 -8.38 -21.70 -27.21
N ALA A 64 -9.35 -22.58 -26.98
CA ALA A 64 -10.75 -22.19 -26.80
C ALA A 64 -10.98 -21.56 -25.42
N ASP A 65 -10.44 -22.17 -24.37
CA ASP A 65 -10.55 -21.69 -23.00
C ASP A 65 -9.69 -20.42 -22.78
N GLN A 66 -8.57 -20.30 -23.50
CA GLN A 66 -7.71 -19.11 -23.43
C GLN A 66 -8.46 -17.84 -23.85
N ASP A 67 -9.23 -17.86 -24.94
CA ASP A 67 -9.98 -16.68 -25.40
C ASP A 67 -11.09 -16.30 -24.40
N ALA A 68 -11.85 -17.30 -23.91
CA ALA A 68 -12.89 -17.09 -22.92
C ALA A 68 -12.32 -16.50 -21.62
N TYR A 69 -11.21 -17.04 -21.13
CA TYR A 69 -10.52 -16.55 -19.93
C TYR A 69 -9.99 -15.12 -20.13
N THR A 70 -9.33 -14.85 -21.26
CA THR A 70 -8.77 -13.53 -21.58
C THR A 70 -9.86 -12.46 -21.64
N LYS A 71 -11.03 -12.78 -22.22
CA LYS A 71 -12.20 -11.89 -22.24
C LYS A 71 -12.70 -11.57 -20.83
N LYS A 72 -12.75 -12.57 -19.93
CA LYS A 72 -13.12 -12.35 -18.51
C LYS A 72 -12.13 -11.43 -17.81
N VAL A 73 -10.82 -11.69 -17.91
CA VAL A 73 -9.79 -10.83 -17.31
C VAL A 73 -9.89 -9.39 -17.84
N LYS A 74 -10.13 -9.23 -19.15
CA LYS A 74 -10.32 -7.91 -19.76
C LYS A 74 -11.53 -7.19 -19.18
N ALA A 75 -12.67 -7.86 -19.01
CA ALA A 75 -13.84 -7.27 -18.38
C ALA A 75 -13.57 -6.86 -16.92
N ILE A 76 -12.86 -7.69 -16.16
CA ILE A 76 -12.50 -7.37 -14.77
C ILE A 76 -11.58 -6.15 -14.70
N SER A 77 -10.67 -5.97 -15.66
CA SER A 77 -9.73 -4.84 -15.67
C SER A 77 -10.40 -3.47 -15.78
N THR A 78 -11.64 -3.39 -16.25
CA THR A 78 -12.39 -2.14 -16.37
C THR A 78 -13.23 -1.79 -15.14
N ILE A 79 -13.32 -2.70 -14.15
CA ILE A 79 -14.02 -2.45 -12.89
C ILE A 79 -13.31 -1.31 -12.13
N ALA A 80 -14.09 -0.31 -11.72
CA ALA A 80 -13.61 0.88 -11.02
C ALA A 80 -13.43 0.65 -9.51
N ASP A 81 -14.30 -0.16 -8.90
CA ASP A 81 -14.19 -0.51 -7.48
C ASP A 81 -13.12 -1.60 -7.28
N TYR A 82 -12.09 -1.28 -6.50
CA TYR A 82 -10.99 -2.20 -6.22
C TYR A 82 -11.43 -3.44 -5.45
N TRP A 83 -12.41 -3.33 -4.54
CA TRP A 83 -12.86 -4.48 -3.75
C TRP A 83 -13.49 -5.53 -4.64
N VAL A 84 -14.45 -5.11 -5.46
CA VAL A 84 -15.12 -5.97 -6.44
C VAL A 84 -14.09 -6.52 -7.44
N LEU A 85 -13.20 -5.67 -7.95
CA LEU A 85 -12.16 -6.10 -8.89
C LEU A 85 -11.26 -7.21 -8.32
N PHE A 86 -10.80 -7.07 -7.07
CA PHE A 86 -9.92 -8.07 -6.46
C PHE A 86 -10.65 -9.36 -6.11
N GLU A 87 -11.94 -9.29 -5.76
CA GLU A 87 -12.80 -10.45 -5.56
C GLU A 87 -12.98 -11.22 -6.87
N GLU A 88 -13.36 -10.55 -7.95
CA GLU A 88 -13.50 -11.14 -9.29
C GLU A 88 -12.17 -11.71 -9.82
N LEU A 89 -11.05 -11.00 -9.59
CA LEU A 89 -9.72 -11.54 -9.93
C LEU A 89 -9.39 -12.79 -9.13
N LYS A 90 -9.73 -12.83 -7.83
CA LYS A 90 -9.52 -14.02 -7.00
C LYS A 90 -10.32 -15.21 -7.53
N GLU A 91 -11.57 -14.98 -7.91
CA GLU A 91 -12.42 -16.03 -8.50
C GLU A 91 -11.86 -16.54 -9.83
N VAL A 92 -11.54 -15.64 -10.76
CA VAL A 92 -11.02 -16.02 -12.09
C VAL A 92 -9.65 -16.70 -12.00
N MET A 93 -8.74 -16.18 -11.16
CA MET A 93 -7.43 -16.79 -10.98
C MET A 93 -7.49 -18.07 -10.15
N GLY A 94 -8.54 -18.28 -9.36
CA GLY A 94 -8.58 -19.31 -8.32
C GLY A 94 -7.78 -18.91 -7.09
N GLU A 95 -8.31 -19.27 -5.92
CA GLU A 95 -7.83 -18.81 -4.61
C GLU A 95 -6.33 -19.08 -4.38
N GLU A 96 -5.85 -20.29 -4.68
CA GLU A 96 -4.45 -20.65 -4.45
C GLU A 96 -3.49 -19.82 -5.30
N SER A 97 -3.80 -19.64 -6.59
CA SER A 97 -2.98 -18.85 -7.51
C SER A 97 -2.98 -17.38 -7.10
N TYR A 98 -4.13 -16.85 -6.70
CA TYR A 98 -4.26 -15.48 -6.21
C TYR A 98 -3.46 -15.25 -4.92
N VAL A 99 -3.58 -16.14 -3.93
CA VAL A 99 -2.82 -16.02 -2.68
C VAL A 99 -1.31 -16.17 -2.92
N ALA A 100 -0.89 -17.09 -3.78
CA ALA A 100 0.52 -17.25 -4.14
C ALA A 100 1.08 -16.00 -4.82
N ALA A 101 0.30 -15.41 -5.74
CA ALA A 101 0.62 -14.15 -6.40
C ALA A 101 0.85 -13.00 -5.40
N ILE A 102 -0.11 -12.77 -4.51
CA ILE A 102 0.01 -11.73 -3.46
C ILE A 102 1.24 -11.98 -2.58
N LYS A 103 1.44 -13.21 -2.11
CA LYS A 103 2.61 -13.55 -1.28
C LYS A 103 3.93 -13.29 -2.01
N HIS A 104 4.00 -13.62 -3.29
CA HIS A 104 5.19 -13.39 -4.10
C HIS A 104 5.48 -11.89 -4.24
N ILE A 105 4.47 -11.08 -4.55
CA ILE A 105 4.59 -9.62 -4.69
C ILE A 105 5.10 -8.97 -3.39
N PHE A 106 4.62 -9.45 -2.24
CA PHE A 106 4.98 -8.90 -0.92
C PHE A 106 6.09 -9.67 -0.21
N ALA A 107 6.79 -10.59 -0.88
CA ALA A 107 7.80 -11.46 -0.26
C ALA A 107 8.95 -10.68 0.41
N THR A 108 9.23 -9.46 -0.07
CA THR A 108 10.29 -8.60 0.45
C THR A 108 9.79 -7.57 1.46
N ALA A 109 8.48 -7.46 1.73
CA ALA A 109 7.90 -6.40 2.55
C ALA A 109 8.48 -6.33 3.98
N ASP A 110 8.91 -7.48 4.52
CA ASP A 110 9.53 -7.56 5.85
C ASP A 110 11.01 -7.17 5.89
N THR A 111 11.70 -7.15 4.74
CA THR A 111 13.14 -6.88 4.64
C THR A 111 13.49 -5.59 3.92
N VAL A 112 12.58 -5.04 3.10
CA VAL A 112 12.81 -3.75 2.42
C VAL A 112 13.09 -2.64 3.42
N LYS A 113 13.90 -1.67 2.98
CA LYS A 113 14.21 -0.48 3.77
C LYS A 113 12.93 0.31 4.02
N ILE A 114 12.73 0.72 5.27
CA ILE A 114 11.60 1.54 5.68
C ILE A 114 11.72 2.93 5.04
N PRO A 115 10.70 3.42 4.31
CA PRO A 115 10.67 4.77 3.80
C PRO A 115 10.77 5.81 4.92
N ASN A 116 11.58 6.85 4.73
CA ASN A 116 11.84 7.87 5.75
C ASN A 116 10.57 8.60 6.23
N CYS A 117 9.55 8.68 5.37
CA CYS A 117 8.27 9.30 5.71
C CYS A 117 7.58 8.61 6.92
N TYR A 118 7.69 7.29 7.08
CA TYR A 118 7.16 6.61 8.27
C TYR A 118 7.87 7.08 9.54
N ASN A 119 9.19 7.21 9.50
CA ASN A 119 9.98 7.70 10.63
C ASN A 119 9.66 9.17 10.94
N GLN A 120 9.48 10.00 9.91
CA GLN A 120 9.06 11.39 10.08
C GLN A 120 7.69 11.48 10.78
N ILE A 121 6.73 10.64 10.38
CA ILE A 121 5.40 10.58 11.01
C ILE A 121 5.51 10.18 12.49
N TRP A 122 6.29 9.16 12.83
CA TRP A 122 6.48 8.76 14.24
C TRP A 122 7.19 9.82 15.08
N ASN A 123 8.13 10.56 14.47
CA ASN A 123 8.81 11.68 15.14
C ASN A 123 7.90 12.89 15.39
N LEU A 124 6.69 12.94 14.82
CA LEU A 124 5.67 13.92 15.17
C LEU A 124 4.96 13.60 16.50
N ASN A 125 5.40 12.61 17.28
CA ASN A 125 4.77 12.27 18.57
C ASN A 125 3.24 12.08 18.45
N ILE A 126 2.81 11.43 17.38
CA ILE A 126 1.41 11.09 17.14
C ILE A 126 0.94 9.99 18.11
N GLY A 127 -0.37 9.90 18.33
CA GLY A 127 -0.96 8.83 19.13
C GLY A 127 -0.94 7.47 18.44
N GLY A 128 -0.89 7.42 17.11
CA GLY A 128 -0.79 6.17 16.37
C GLY A 128 -1.00 6.30 14.86
N ILE A 129 -0.69 5.22 14.14
CA ILE A 129 -0.95 5.07 12.70
C ILE A 129 -2.02 3.99 12.52
N ILE A 130 -3.03 4.28 11.71
CA ILE A 130 -3.97 3.29 11.17
C ILE A 130 -3.60 3.09 9.69
N THR A 131 -3.50 1.84 9.23
CA THR A 131 -3.13 1.52 7.86
C THR A 131 -4.01 0.44 7.28
N VAL A 132 -4.31 0.54 6.00
CA VAL A 132 -4.95 -0.52 5.19
C VAL A 132 -3.92 -1.32 4.38
N ASN A 133 -2.63 -1.01 4.54
CA ASN A 133 -1.56 -1.70 3.84
C ASN A 133 -1.34 -3.07 4.48
N ILE A 134 -1.09 -4.07 3.64
CA ILE A 134 -0.78 -5.44 4.07
C ILE A 134 0.71 -5.62 4.42
N ASP A 135 1.52 -4.57 4.26
CA ASP A 135 2.91 -4.53 4.70
C ASP A 135 3.04 -4.18 6.20
N ARG A 136 4.21 -4.46 6.77
CA ARG A 136 4.52 -4.19 8.18
C ARG A 136 5.37 -2.92 8.39
N LEU A 137 5.46 -2.03 7.40
CA LEU A 137 6.39 -0.90 7.43
C LEU A 137 6.07 0.09 8.56
N ALA A 138 4.79 0.37 8.80
CA ALA A 138 4.37 1.27 9.90
C ALA A 138 4.82 0.74 11.27
N THR A 139 4.63 -0.56 11.52
CA THR A 139 5.02 -1.22 12.77
C THR A 139 6.54 -1.30 12.91
N ARG A 140 7.26 -1.65 11.84
CA ARG A 140 8.73 -1.69 11.85
C ARG A 140 9.30 -0.29 12.15
N ALA A 141 8.74 0.76 11.55
CA ALA A 141 9.18 2.14 11.76
C ALA A 141 8.95 2.61 13.21
N PHE A 142 7.83 2.20 13.81
CA PHE A 142 7.54 2.47 15.22
C PHE A 142 8.59 1.84 16.13
N GLN A 143 8.92 0.58 15.89
CA GLN A 143 9.92 -0.15 16.67
C GLN A 143 11.31 0.48 16.55
N GLU A 144 11.73 0.89 15.34
CA GLU A 144 13.00 1.59 15.13
C GLU A 144 13.05 2.95 15.86
N THR A 145 12.00 3.74 15.74
CA THR A 145 11.91 5.07 16.37
C THR A 145 11.94 4.97 17.89
N MET A 146 11.20 4.02 18.48
CA MET A 146 11.17 3.81 19.92
C MET A 146 12.50 3.29 20.48
N LYS A 147 13.21 2.42 19.77
CA LYS A 147 14.55 1.96 20.15
C LYS A 147 15.54 3.13 20.20
N ASN A 148 15.48 4.03 19.21
CA ASN A 148 16.37 5.18 19.14
C ASN A 148 16.11 6.22 20.24
N SER A 149 14.84 6.44 20.61
CA SER A 149 14.49 7.33 21.72
C SER A 149 15.03 6.83 23.06
N LYS A 150 14.98 5.52 23.33
CA LYS A 150 15.53 4.93 24.57
C LYS A 150 17.05 5.06 24.67
N ARG A 151 17.77 4.90 23.56
CA ARG A 151 19.24 5.02 23.51
C ARG A 151 19.78 6.44 23.72
N ARG A 152 18.94 7.47 23.55
CA ARG A 152 19.32 8.88 23.77
C ARG A 152 19.22 9.31 25.23
N ILE A 153 18.62 8.48 26.08
CA ILE A 153 18.36 8.78 27.50
C ILE A 153 19.32 7.99 28.42
N SER A 154 20.04 7.00 27.87
CA SER A 154 21.11 6.23 28.53
C SER A 154 22.48 6.81 28.22
#